data_AF-A0A3E5GU58-F1
#
_entry.id   AF-A0A3E5GU58-F1
#
_cell.length_a   1.000
_cell.length_b   1.000
_cell.length_c   1.000
_cell.angle_alpha   90.00
_cell.angle_beta   90.00
_cell.angle_gamma   90.00
#
_symmetry.space_group_name_H-M   'P 1'
#
loop_
_entity.id
_entity.type
_entity.pdbx_description
1 polymer ?
#
loop_
_entity_poly.entity_id
_entity_poly.type
_entity_poly.pdbx_seq_one_letter_code
_entity_poly.pdbx_strand_id
1 'polypeptide(L)' 'MEKNSFFKTKEGGLTLAFIVIMIAFAIMLFGLYTGTTAACAVGFVIMIAAMFYSPVKVFILTPKHK' A
#
# COMPACT_ATOMS: atom_id res chain seq x y z
N MET A 1 17.43 23.56 3.02
CA MET A 1 16.11 22.91 2.98
C MET A 1 15.98 22.22 1.64
N GLU A 2 16.26 20.93 1.58
CA GLU A 2 15.98 20.09 0.42
C GLU A 2 15.31 18.83 0.97
N LYS A 3 13.98 18.81 0.94
CA LYS A 3 13.17 17.65 1.35
C LYS A 3 13.35 16.59 0.28
N ASN A 4 14.49 15.90 0.29
CA ASN A 4 14.72 14.70 -0.50
C ASN A 4 13.80 13.61 0.05
N SER A 5 12.60 13.64 -0.48
CA SER A 5 11.44 12.93 0.00
C SER A 5 11.76 11.45 -0.01
N PHE A 6 11.72 10.81 1.16
CA PHE A 6 11.75 9.35 1.31
C PHE A 6 10.71 8.68 0.37
N PHE A 7 9.66 9.41 0.01
CA PHE A 7 8.63 9.03 -0.97
C PHE A 7 9.11 8.95 -2.44
N LYS A 8 10.23 9.60 -2.79
CA LYS A 8 10.78 9.64 -4.17
C LYS A 8 11.77 8.50 -4.45
N THR A 9 12.30 7.85 -3.42
CA THR A 9 13.25 6.74 -3.61
C THR A 9 12.50 5.43 -3.90
N LYS A 10 13.12 4.51 -4.66
CA LYS A 10 12.50 3.21 -4.97
C LYS A 10 12.16 2.44 -3.69
N GLU A 11 13.08 2.47 -2.74
CA GLU A 11 12.98 1.79 -1.45
C GLU A 11 11.93 2.43 -0.53
N GLY A 12 11.92 3.75 -0.38
CA GLY A 12 11.00 4.41 0.57
C GLY A 12 9.52 4.35 0.14
N GLY A 13 9.22 4.31 -1.16
CA GLY A 13 7.84 4.02 -1.59
C GLY A 13 7.40 2.57 -1.38
N LEU A 14 8.34 1.61 -1.41
CA LEU A 14 8.06 0.21 -1.06
C LEU A 14 7.75 0.08 0.45
N THR A 15 8.50 0.79 1.29
CA THR A 15 8.23 0.87 2.73
C THR A 15 6.86 1.50 3.03
N LEU A 16 6.46 2.53 2.28
CA LEU A 16 5.13 3.12 2.42
C LEU A 16 4.01 2.13 2.07
N ALA A 17 4.16 1.39 0.97
CA ALA A 17 3.19 0.36 0.59
C ALA A 17 3.07 -0.72 1.66
N PHE A 18 4.19 -1.10 2.28
CA PHE A 18 4.20 -2.06 3.39
C PHE A 18 3.44 -1.55 4.62
N ILE A 19 3.61 -0.27 4.99
CA ILE A 19 2.86 0.35 6.09
C ILE A 19 1.35 0.35 5.80
N VAL A 20 0.95 0.65 4.56
CA VAL A 20 -0.47 0.63 4.16
C VAL A 20 -1.05 -0.79 4.24
N ILE A 21 -0.28 -1.80 3.85
CA ILE A 21 -0.68 -3.22 3.99
C ILE A 21 -0.86 -3.59 5.47
N MET A 22 0.03 -3.14 6.35
CA MET A 22 -0.10 -3.38 7.80
C MET A 22 -1.39 -2.80 8.38
N ILE A 23 -1.76 -1.58 7.97
CA ILE A 23 -3.00 -0.94 8.38
C ILE A 23 -4.22 -1.69 7.84
N ALA A 24 -4.18 -2.12 6.57
CA ALA A 24 -5.23 -2.92 5.96
C ALA A 24 -5.45 -4.25 6.72
N PHE A 25 -4.37 -4.93 7.13
CA PHE A 25 -4.44 -6.14 7.95
C PHE A 25 -5.05 -5.88 9.32
N ALA A 26 -4.70 -4.79 10.00
CA ALA A 26 -5.31 -4.43 11.28
C ALA A 26 -6.83 -4.18 11.15
N ILE A 27 -7.25 -3.52 10.08
CA ILE A 27 -8.68 -3.28 9.79
C ILE A 27 -9.41 -4.60 9.51
N MET A 28 -8.80 -5.52 8.75
CA MET A 28 -9.38 -6.85 8.50
C MET A 28 -9.49 -7.68 9.79
N LEU A 29 -8.46 -7.66 10.65
CA LEU A 29 -8.48 -8.33 11.95
C LEU A 29 -9.59 -7.78 12.85
N PHE A 30 -9.76 -6.46 12.88
CA PHE A 30 -10.83 -5.81 13.62
C PHE A 30 -12.22 -6.14 13.05
N GLY A 31 -12.35 -6.15 11.72
CA GLY A 31 -13.59 -6.55 11.04
C GLY A 31 -13.97 -8.00 11.33
N LEU A 32 -12.98 -8.89 11.35
CA LEU A 32 -13.19 -10.29 11.69
C LEU A 32 -13.59 -10.47 13.16
N TYR A 33 -12.93 -9.75 14.07
CA TYR A 33 -13.24 -9.79 15.51
C TYR A 33 -14.65 -9.29 15.82
N THR A 34 -15.09 -8.23 15.14
CA THR A 34 -16.43 -7.63 15.33
C THR A 34 -17.53 -8.30 14.49
N GLY A 35 -17.19 -9.28 13.65
CA GLY A 35 -18.14 -9.90 12.72
C GLY A 35 -18.64 -8.95 11.62
N THR A 36 -17.98 -7.82 11.40
CA THR A 36 -18.41 -6.82 10.44
C THR A 36 -17.81 -7.08 9.06
N THR A 37 -18.61 -7.66 8.16
CA THR A 37 -18.20 -7.92 6.77
C THR A 37 -17.74 -6.66 6.04
N ALA A 38 -18.33 -5.50 6.38
CA ALA A 38 -17.96 -4.21 5.81
C ALA A 38 -16.50 -3.81 6.10
N ALA A 39 -16.02 -3.99 7.34
CA ALA A 39 -14.64 -3.65 7.70
C ALA A 39 -13.63 -4.59 7.03
N CYS A 40 -13.95 -5.88 6.91
CA CYS A 40 -13.15 -6.83 6.13
C CYS A 40 -13.08 -6.43 4.65
N ALA A 41 -14.21 -6.06 4.04
CA ALA A 41 -14.26 -5.63 2.64
C ALA A 41 -13.43 -4.34 2.41
N VAL A 42 -13.51 -3.37 3.33
CA VAL A 42 -12.70 -2.15 3.27
C VAL A 42 -11.21 -2.47 3.36
N GLY A 43 -10.79 -3.31 4.33
CA GLY A 43 -9.40 -3.73 4.45
C GLY A 43 -8.91 -4.48 3.20
N PHE A 44 -9.76 -5.29 2.58
CA PHE A 44 -9.44 -6.01 1.35
C PHE A 44 -9.24 -5.07 0.14
N VAL A 45 -10.10 -4.06 -0.03
CA VAL A 45 -9.95 -3.06 -1.10
C VAL A 45 -8.66 -2.25 -0.93
N ILE A 46 -8.33 -1.86 0.30
CA ILE A 46 -7.08 -1.15 0.61
C ILE A 46 -5.86 -2.04 0.30
N MET A 47 -5.93 -3.33 0.63
CA MET A 47 -4.88 -4.29 0.32
C MET A 47 -4.67 -4.44 -1.19
N ILE A 48 -5.75 -4.56 -1.98
CA ILE A 48 -5.67 -4.59 -3.45
C ILE A 48 -4.98 -3.33 -3.96
N ALA A 49 -5.43 -2.14 -3.53
CA ALA A 49 -4.82 -0.88 -3.95
C ALA A 49 -3.32 -0.80 -3.61
N ALA A 50 -2.92 -1.29 -2.43
CA ALA A 50 -1.52 -1.34 -2.04
C ALA A 50 -0.71 -2.37 -2.85
N MET A 51 -1.29 -3.53 -3.20
CA MET A 51 -0.65 -4.49 -4.10
C MET A 51 -0.46 -3.92 -5.51
N PHE A 52 -1.37 -3.06 -5.98
CA PHE A 52 -1.25 -2.34 -7.25
C PHE A 52 -0.23 -1.20 -7.21
N TYR A 53 0.16 -0.70 -6.02
CA TYR A 53 1.22 0.31 -5.92
C TYR A 53 2.56 -0.18 -6.48
N SER A 54 2.91 -1.45 -6.26
CA SER A 54 4.15 -2.07 -6.77
C SER A 54 4.21 -2.08 -8.31
N PRO A 55 3.25 -2.65 -9.05
CA PRO A 55 3.25 -2.63 -10.51
C PRO A 55 3.06 -1.21 -11.08
N VAL A 56 2.22 -0.35 -10.50
CA VAL A 56 2.05 1.04 -10.99
C VAL A 56 3.38 1.81 -10.89
N LYS A 57 4.10 1.67 -9.78
CA LYS A 57 5.40 2.34 -9.62
C LYS A 57 6.46 1.79 -10.59
N VAL A 58 6.48 0.49 -10.82
CA VAL A 58 7.51 -0.17 -11.66
C VAL A 58 7.22 -0.05 -13.15
N PHE A 59 5.96 -0.19 -13.58
CA PHE A 59 5.58 -0.21 -14.99
C PHE A 59 5.17 1.17 -15.54
N ILE A 60 4.62 2.07 -14.73
CA ILE A 60 4.10 3.37 -15.19
C ILE A 60 5.08 4.51 -14.86
N LEU A 61 5.59 4.59 -13.63
CA LEU A 61 6.38 5.75 -13.17
C LEU A 61 7.89 5.66 -13.41
N THR A 62 8.42 4.46 -13.64
CA THR A 62 9.83 4.28 -14.03
C THR A 62 9.90 3.23 -15.13
N PRO A 63 9.44 3.54 -16.35
CA PRO A 63 9.78 2.70 -17.49
C PRO A 63 11.31 2.67 -17.53
N LYS A 64 11.88 1.50 -17.25
CA LYS A 64 13.30 1.24 -17.47
C LYS A 64 13.45 1.25 -18.99
N HIS A 65 13.64 2.43 -19.57
CA HIS A 65 14.09 2.57 -20.94
C HIS A 65 15.45 1.85 -20.98
N LYS A 66 15.46 0.69 -21.64
CA LYS A 66 16.70 0.06 -22.08
C LYS A 66 17.43 1.02 -23.01
#